data_AF-A0A3P6NZE4-F1
#
_entry.id   AF-A0A3P6NZE4-F1
#
_cell.length_a   1.000
_cell.length_b   1.000
_cell.length_c   1.000
_cell.angle_alpha   90.00
_cell.angle_beta   90.00
_cell.angle_gamma   90.00
#
_symmetry.space_group_name_H-M   'P 1'
#
loop_
_entity.id
_entity.type
_entity.pdbx_description
1 polymer ?
#
loop_
_entity_poly.entity_id
_entity_poly.type
_entity_poly.pdbx_seq_one_letter_code
_entity_poly.pdbx_strand_id
1 'polypeptide(L)'
;MPVKWSAPEVLENRYNYSTKSDIWSYGIVLWEVYTLGQTPFDDIPNAKLKEALKNMFREGRCPLQFPDYTPEAVQWNVDLPAAYNVLLRYVGESENKAKLKARMASEEDSTTGRVSTTLYHAAK
;
A
#
# COMPACT_ATOMS: atom_id res chain seq x y z
N MET A 1 -9.60 14.10 0.05
CA MET A 1 -9.43 12.72 -0.45
C MET A 1 -10.06 11.75 0.54
N PRO A 2 -10.96 10.86 0.11
CA PRO A 2 -11.64 9.90 0.97
C PRO A 2 -10.69 8.76 1.36
N VAL A 3 -9.99 8.88 2.49
CA VAL A 3 -8.87 8.00 2.88
C VAL A 3 -9.24 6.52 2.88
N LYS A 4 -10.38 6.15 3.45
CA LYS A 4 -10.80 4.73 3.59
C LYS A 4 -11.19 4.05 2.28
N TRP A 5 -11.50 4.84 1.27
CA TRP A 5 -11.82 4.38 -0.08
C TRP A 5 -10.62 4.49 -1.02
N SER A 6 -9.54 5.16 -0.61
CA SER A 6 -8.40 5.40 -1.48
C SER A 6 -7.51 4.16 -1.55
N ALA A 7 -7.11 3.82 -2.76
CA ALA A 7 -6.19 2.71 -2.99
C ALA A 7 -4.82 2.97 -2.34
N PRO A 8 -4.07 1.93 -1.95
CA PRO A 8 -2.78 2.07 -1.28
C PRO A 8 -1.76 2.94 -2.03
N GLU A 9 -1.73 2.88 -3.36
CA GLU A 9 -0.88 3.71 -4.21
C GLU A 9 -1.26 5.20 -4.17
N VAL A 10 -2.55 5.49 -4.02
CA VAL A 10 -3.08 6.86 -3.85
C VAL A 10 -2.79 7.38 -2.43
N LEU A 11 -2.82 6.50 -1.42
CA LEU A 11 -2.39 6.82 -0.05
C LEU A 11 -0.89 7.09 0.05
N GLU A 12 -0.08 6.50 -0.83
CA GLU A 12 1.35 6.75 -0.93
C GLU A 12 1.65 8.07 -1.65
N ASN A 13 1.07 8.25 -2.83
CA ASN A 13 1.24 9.42 -3.66
C ASN A 13 -0.13 9.87 -4.16
N ARG A 14 -0.58 11.03 -3.66
CA ARG A 14 -1.91 11.58 -3.97
C ARG A 14 -2.16 11.90 -5.44
N TYR A 15 -1.16 11.76 -6.33
CA TYR A 15 -1.32 11.95 -7.77
C TYR A 15 -1.40 10.64 -8.56
N ASN A 16 -1.27 9.48 -7.90
CA ASN A 16 -1.22 8.18 -8.56
C ASN A 16 -2.61 7.54 -8.74
N TYR A 17 -3.51 8.25 -9.41
CA TYR A 17 -4.83 7.73 -9.75
C TYR A 17 -4.78 6.91 -11.03
N SER A 18 -5.50 5.80 -11.06
CA SER A 18 -5.58 4.91 -12.22
C SER A 18 -6.90 4.11 -12.20
N THR A 19 -7.19 3.42 -13.30
CA THR A 19 -8.30 2.45 -13.33
C THR A 19 -8.19 1.41 -12.21
N LYS A 20 -6.97 1.07 -11.76
CA LYS A 20 -6.78 0.14 -10.64
C LYS A 20 -7.19 0.75 -9.30
N SER A 21 -6.94 2.05 -9.09
CA SER A 21 -7.43 2.74 -7.89
C SER A 21 -8.94 2.92 -7.89
N ASP A 22 -9.56 3.02 -9.08
CA ASP A 22 -11.01 3.08 -9.22
C ASP A 22 -11.66 1.73 -8.88
N ILE A 23 -11.10 0.62 -9.39
CA ILE A 23 -11.53 -0.74 -9.05
C ILE A 23 -11.44 -0.98 -7.54
N TRP A 24 -10.36 -0.53 -6.90
CA TRP A 24 -10.24 -0.59 -5.45
C TRP A 24 -11.40 0.15 -4.76
N SER A 25 -11.63 1.41 -5.12
CA SER A 25 -12.65 2.25 -4.49
C SER A 25 -14.05 1.67 -4.69
N TYR A 26 -14.31 1.10 -5.88
CA TYR A 26 -15.55 0.38 -6.18
C TYR A 26 -15.73 -0.87 -5.31
N GLY A 27 -14.67 -1.64 -5.05
CA GLY A 27 -14.72 -2.78 -4.13
C GLY A 27 -15.10 -2.39 -2.70
N ILE A 28 -14.59 -1.26 -2.20
CA ILE A 28 -14.99 -0.71 -0.90
C ILE A 28 -16.47 -0.32 -0.90
N VAL A 29 -16.96 0.33 -1.96
CA VAL A 29 -18.38 0.68 -2.09
C VAL A 29 -19.28 -0.55 -2.14
N LEU A 30 -18.88 -1.61 -2.84
CA LEU A 30 -19.62 -2.88 -2.82
C LEU A 30 -19.67 -3.45 -1.40
N TRP A 31 -18.55 -3.42 -0.66
CA TRP A 31 -18.53 -3.83 0.73
C TRP A 31 -19.51 -3.02 1.59
N GLU A 32 -19.59 -1.70 1.41
CA GLU A 32 -20.56 -0.85 2.11
C GLU A 32 -22.00 -1.23 1.79
N VAL A 33 -22.32 -1.49 0.52
CA VAL A 33 -23.67 -1.91 0.11
C VAL A 33 -24.08 -3.20 0.83
N TYR A 34 -23.19 -4.19 0.84
CA TYR A 34 -23.50 -5.49 1.46
C TYR A 34 -23.48 -5.47 2.98
N THR A 35 -22.74 -4.55 3.60
CA THR A 35 -22.75 -4.35 5.06
C THR A 35 -23.83 -3.38 5.52
N LEU A 36 -24.74 -2.95 4.63
CA LEU A 36 -25.83 -2.02 4.93
C LEU A 36 -25.32 -0.64 5.41
N GLY A 37 -24.23 -0.17 4.82
CA GLY A 37 -23.66 1.15 5.06
C GLY A 37 -22.73 1.21 6.27
N GLN A 38 -22.12 0.08 6.68
CA GLN A 38 -21.06 0.14 7.69
C GLN A 38 -19.89 0.99 7.19
N THR A 39 -19.14 1.56 8.14
CA THR A 39 -17.95 2.33 7.81
C THR A 39 -16.78 1.38 7.57
N PRO A 40 -16.09 1.45 6.41
CA PRO A 40 -14.93 0.60 6.17
C PRO A 40 -13.81 0.90 7.16
N PHE A 41 -13.12 -0.13 7.67
CA PHE A 41 -12.00 0.02 8.61
C PHE A 41 -12.34 0.92 9.80
N ASP A 42 -13.52 0.78 10.38
CA ASP A 42 -14.01 1.63 11.48
C ASP A 42 -13.10 1.61 12.72
N ASP A 43 -12.43 0.48 12.94
CA ASP A 43 -11.43 0.24 13.99
C ASP A 43 -10.04 0.85 13.71
N ILE A 44 -9.76 1.28 12.47
CA ILE A 44 -8.45 1.81 12.06
C ILE A 44 -8.52 3.33 11.81
N PRO A 45 -7.76 4.14 12.57
CA PRO A 45 -7.62 5.56 12.29
C PRO A 45 -7.02 5.82 10.91
N ASN A 46 -7.51 6.84 10.21
CA ASN A 46 -7.03 7.23 8.86
C ASN A 46 -5.50 7.36 8.75
N ALA A 47 -4.85 7.88 9.80
CA ALA A 47 -3.39 8.05 9.82
C ALA A 47 -2.62 6.70 9.81
N LYS A 48 -3.25 5.62 10.29
CA LYS A 48 -2.65 4.28 10.39
C LYS A 48 -3.10 3.34 9.27
N LEU A 49 -4.14 3.70 8.52
CA LEU A 49 -4.75 2.82 7.52
C LEU A 49 -3.75 2.31 6.48
N LYS A 50 -2.90 3.20 5.96
CA LYS A 50 -1.87 2.85 4.97
C LYS A 50 -0.93 1.74 5.47
N GLU A 51 -0.51 1.80 6.72
CA GLU A 51 0.39 0.80 7.32
C GLU A 51 -0.36 -0.50 7.64
N ALA A 52 -1.58 -0.40 8.17
CA ALA A 52 -2.44 -1.55 8.44
C ALA A 52 -2.72 -2.36 7.16
N LEU A 53 -3.07 -1.68 6.06
CA LEU A 53 -3.27 -2.29 4.74
C LEU A 53 -2.00 -3.03 4.31
N LYS A 54 -0.83 -2.39 4.35
CA LYS A 54 0.45 -3.03 3.98
C LYS A 54 0.72 -4.31 4.77
N ASN A 55 0.44 -4.32 6.06
CA ASN A 55 0.66 -5.50 6.91
C ASN A 55 -0.33 -6.63 6.57
N MET A 56 -1.62 -6.31 6.42
CA MET A 56 -2.63 -7.31 6.00
C MET A 56 -2.26 -7.96 4.68
N PHE A 57 -1.80 -7.19 3.68
CA PHE A 57 -1.37 -7.74 2.39
C PHE A 57 -0.13 -8.63 2.50
N ARG A 58 0.86 -8.26 3.31
CA ARG A 58 2.04 -9.11 3.56
C ARG A 58 1.65 -10.45 4.19
N GLU A 59 0.63 -10.44 5.03
CA GLU A 59 0.11 -11.63 5.70
C GLU A 59 -0.91 -12.41 4.85
N GLY A 60 -1.19 -11.96 3.62
CA GLY A 60 -2.19 -12.59 2.74
C GLY A 60 -3.62 -12.46 3.27
N ARG A 61 -3.90 -11.50 4.16
CA ARG A 61 -5.23 -11.25 4.72
C ARG A 61 -6.04 -10.33 3.83
N CYS A 62 -7.31 -10.65 3.65
CA CYS A 62 -8.26 -9.74 3.03
C CYS A 62 -8.51 -8.54 3.96
N PRO A 63 -8.41 -7.28 3.48
CA PRO A 63 -8.58 -6.09 4.33
C PRO A 63 -10.01 -5.92 4.88
N LEU A 64 -11.02 -6.41 4.16
CA LEU A 64 -12.42 -6.32 4.53
C LEU A 64 -13.11 -7.66 4.26
N GLN A 65 -13.85 -8.15 5.25
CA GLN A 65 -14.64 -9.36 5.12
C GLN A 65 -16.07 -8.99 4.72
N PHE A 66 -16.58 -9.62 3.67
CA PHE A 66 -17.99 -9.48 3.30
C PHE A 66 -18.88 -10.34 4.23
N PRO A 67 -20.12 -9.92 4.50
CA PRO A 67 -21.08 -10.77 5.20
C PRO A 67 -21.36 -12.07 4.45
N ASP A 68 -21.65 -13.15 5.18
CA ASP A 68 -21.85 -14.50 4.62
C ASP A 68 -22.96 -14.59 3.55
N TYR A 69 -23.95 -13.69 3.60
CA TYR A 69 -25.03 -13.64 2.62
C TYR A 69 -24.66 -12.91 1.32
N THR A 70 -23.46 -12.34 1.24
CA THR A 70 -22.97 -11.69 0.01
C THR A 70 -22.79 -12.75 -1.07
N PRO A 71 -23.41 -12.62 -2.26
CA PRO A 71 -23.25 -13.60 -3.33
C PRO A 71 -21.78 -13.81 -3.71
N GLU A 72 -21.39 -15.05 -3.98
CA GLU A 72 -20.01 -15.43 -4.35
C GLU A 72 -19.44 -14.57 -5.49
N ALA A 73 -20.27 -14.23 -6.47
CA ALA A 73 -19.88 -13.37 -7.59
C ALA A 73 -19.38 -11.97 -7.16
N VAL A 74 -19.82 -11.47 -6.01
CA VAL A 74 -19.32 -10.20 -5.43
C VAL A 74 -18.06 -10.44 -4.62
N GLN A 75 -17.99 -11.56 -3.90
CA GLN A 75 -16.81 -11.94 -3.10
C GLN A 75 -15.56 -12.14 -3.99
N TRP A 76 -15.72 -12.77 -5.17
CA TRP A 76 -14.64 -13.02 -6.13
C TRP A 76 -14.21 -11.80 -6.94
N ASN A 77 -15.08 -10.81 -7.16
CA ASN A 77 -14.72 -9.61 -7.93
C ASN A 77 -13.91 -8.57 -7.13
N VAL A 78 -13.73 -8.82 -5.83
CA VAL A 78 -12.85 -8.03 -4.96
C VAL A 78 -11.53 -8.77 -4.73
N ASP A 79 -11.25 -9.82 -5.53
CA ASP A 79 -9.92 -10.38 -5.53
C ASP A 79 -8.94 -9.29 -5.99
N LEU A 80 -7.98 -9.07 -5.14
CA LEU A 80 -7.01 -8.01 -5.17
C LEU A 80 -5.84 -8.21 -6.15
N PRO A 81 -5.72 -9.16 -7.11
CA PRO A 81 -4.46 -9.36 -7.83
C PRO A 81 -3.84 -8.10 -8.41
N ALA A 82 -4.62 -7.11 -8.86
CA ALA A 82 -4.06 -5.84 -9.30
C ALA A 82 -3.51 -4.97 -8.15
N ALA A 83 -4.28 -4.79 -7.07
CA ALA A 83 -3.86 -4.01 -5.90
C ALA A 83 -2.76 -4.73 -5.10
N TYR A 84 -2.89 -6.04 -4.91
CA TYR A 84 -1.89 -6.94 -4.35
C TYR A 84 -0.59 -6.92 -5.15
N ASN A 85 -0.63 -6.95 -6.49
CA ASN A 85 0.59 -6.83 -7.30
C ASN A 85 1.23 -5.43 -7.20
N VAL A 86 0.43 -4.36 -7.13
CA VAL A 86 0.94 -3.00 -6.88
C VAL A 86 1.59 -2.91 -5.49
N LEU A 87 0.98 -3.53 -4.49
CA LEU A 87 1.48 -3.57 -3.11
C LEU A 87 2.69 -4.49 -2.93
N LEU A 88 2.76 -5.64 -3.58
CA LEU A 88 3.95 -6.50 -3.57
C LEU A 88 5.13 -5.79 -4.23
N ARG A 89 4.90 -5.09 -5.34
CA ARG A 89 5.92 -4.22 -5.96
C ARG A 89 6.35 -3.15 -4.96
N TYR A 90 5.41 -2.48 -4.31
CA TYR A 90 5.71 -1.45 -3.32
C TYR A 90 6.46 -2.01 -2.10
N VAL A 91 6.04 -3.14 -1.54
CA VAL A 91 6.69 -3.82 -0.40
C VAL A 91 8.11 -4.19 -0.81
N GLY A 92 8.29 -4.81 -1.97
CA GLY A 92 9.61 -5.14 -2.52
C GLY A 92 10.49 -3.90 -2.73
N GLU A 93 9.95 -2.81 -3.28
CA GLU A 93 10.66 -1.53 -3.44
C GLU A 93 11.03 -0.89 -2.10
N SER A 94 10.13 -0.94 -1.11
CA SER A 94 10.37 -0.39 0.22
C SER A 94 11.43 -1.18 0.99
N GLU A 95 11.44 -2.50 0.86
CA GLU A 95 12.46 -3.38 1.43
C GLU A 95 13.81 -3.18 0.75
N ASN A 96 13.83 -3.04 -0.58
CA ASN A 96 15.06 -2.72 -1.32
C ASN A 96 15.62 -1.37 -0.91
N LYS A 97 14.77 -0.34 -0.74
CA LYS A 97 15.18 0.98 -0.27
C LYS A 97 15.72 0.94 1.16
N ALA A 98 15.09 0.15 2.05
CA ALA A 98 15.56 -0.02 3.42
C ALA A 98 16.92 -0.74 3.48
N LYS A 99 17.10 -1.81 2.69
CA LYS A 99 18.39 -2.52 2.54
C LYS A 99 19.48 -1.61 1.98
N LEU A 100 19.16 -0.80 0.98
CA LEU A 100 20.10 0.16 0.39
C LEU A 100 20.53 1.21 1.41
N LYS A 101 19.58 1.76 2.18
CA LYS A 101 19.87 2.72 3.25
C LYS A 101 20.73 2.12 4.37
N ALA A 102 20.44 0.87 4.78
CA ALA A 102 21.25 0.16 5.76
C ALA A 102 22.68 -0.08 5.27
N ARG A 103 22.84 -0.44 3.99
CA ARG A 103 24.15 -0.59 3.34
C ARG A 103 24.92 0.74 3.27
N MET A 104 24.26 1.82 2.85
CA MET A 104 24.88 3.16 2.82
C MET A 104 25.31 3.62 4.22
N ALA A 105 24.49 3.36 5.25
CA ALA A 105 24.85 3.66 6.63
C ALA A 105 26.05 2.83 7.12
N SER A 106 26.18 1.56 6.69
CA SER A 106 27.36 0.74 7.00
C SER A 106 28.61 1.16 6.23
N GLU A 107 28.46 1.69 5.01
CA GLU A 107 29.58 2.20 4.21
C GLU A 107 30.07 3.57 4.75
N GLU A 108 29.18 4.45 5.20
CA GLU A 108 29.53 5.72 5.87
C GLU A 108 30.33 5.51 7.16
N ASP A 109 30.00 4.49 7.96
CA ASP A 109 30.72 4.21 9.23
C ASP A 109 32.16 3.71 8.99
N SER A 110 32.41 3.10 7.82
CA SER A 110 33.76 2.69 7.39
C SER A 110 34.60 3.82 6.77
N THR A 111 33.98 4.95 6.39
CA THR A 111 34.63 6.02 5.63
C THR A 111 34.89 7.29 6.45
N THR A 112 34.86 7.22 7.79
CA THR A 112 35.38 8.28 8.69
C THR A 112 36.92 8.36 8.66
N GLY A 113 37.52 8.06 7.51
CA GLY A 113 38.90 8.32 7.12
C GLY A 113 38.94 8.85 5.68
N ARG A 114 38.76 10.17 5.53
CA ARG A 114 39.07 11.02 4.34
C ARG A 114 37.97 11.11 3.27
N VAL A 115 37.25 12.24 3.28
CA VAL A 115 36.24 12.65 2.28
C VAL A 115 36.92 13.06 0.97
N SER A 116 36.45 12.53 -0.18
CA SER A 116 36.67 13.12 -1.52
C SER A 116 35.32 13.37 -2.20
N THR A 117 35.08 14.64 -2.50
CA THR A 117 33.83 15.28 -2.96
C THR A 117 33.47 15.01 -4.43
N THR A 118 33.54 13.77 -4.93
CA THR A 118 33.46 13.52 -6.38
C THR A 118 32.15 12.91 -6.91
N LEU A 119 31.13 12.65 -6.08
CA LEU A 119 29.91 11.94 -6.53
C LEU A 119 28.65 12.81 -6.72
N TYR A 120 28.74 14.14 -6.64
CA TYR A 120 27.56 15.01 -6.86
C TYR A 120 27.30 15.39 -8.34
N HIS A 121 28.19 15.07 -9.28
CA HIS A 121 28.05 15.48 -10.69
C HIS A 121 27.64 14.40 -11.69
N ALA A 122 27.40 13.15 -11.26
CA ALA A 122 27.12 12.05 -12.19
C ALA A 122 25.62 11.72 -12.38
N ALA A 123 24.69 12.47 -11.78
CA ALA A 123 23.26 12.16 -11.82
C ALA A 123 22.38 13.37 -12.21
N LYS A 124 22.64 13.97 -13.37
CA LYS A 124 21.67 14.83 -14.06
C LYS A 124 21.26 14.19 -15.38
#